data_AF-A0A673M6G1-F1
#
_entry.id   AF-A0A673M6G1-F1
#
_cell.length_a   1.000
_cell.length_b   1.000
_cell.length_c   1.000
_cell.angle_alpha   90.00
_cell.angle_beta   90.00
_cell.angle_gamma   90.00
#
_symmetry.space_group_name_H-M   'P 1'
#
loop_
_entity.id
_entity.type
_entity.pdbx_description
1 polymer ?
#
loop_
_entity_poly.entity_id
_entity_poly.type
_entity_poly.pdbx_seq_one_letter_code
_entity_poly.pdbx_strand_id
1 'polypeptide(L)'
;ASDEDDDEIDVDSSEQRRNFLERKRRDDLRSRFQALREEIPGLSVSSKTSKVAILKQATEYLLQLHARQRRQAQEKRKLKAKQQQLLRRIIDSEIRCFKTIKISFSDPSLCVPAVKAERGSSLDIY
;
A
#
# COMPACT_ATOMS: atom_id res chain seq x y z
N ALA A 1 70.13 21.79 -41.54
CA ALA A 1 70.08 22.72 -40.41
C ALA A 1 68.72 23.37 -40.46
N SER A 2 67.78 23.17 -39.55
CA SER A 2 67.73 22.46 -38.27
C SER A 2 66.23 22.39 -37.92
N ASP A 3 65.71 21.19 -37.67
CA ASP A 3 65.23 20.73 -36.34
C ASP A 3 63.91 21.46 -35.98
N GLU A 4 62.74 20.93 -36.36
CA GLU A 4 61.87 20.10 -35.50
C GLU A 4 61.92 20.52 -34.02
N ASP A 5 60.88 21.20 -33.53
CA ASP A 5 60.43 21.27 -32.12
C ASP A 5 59.35 22.38 -31.98
N ASP A 6 58.04 22.07 -32.09
CA ASP A 6 56.99 22.90 -31.43
C ASP A 6 55.57 22.25 -31.32
N ASP A 7 55.46 20.92 -31.22
CA ASP A 7 54.18 20.23 -30.95
C ASP A 7 54.09 19.72 -29.48
N GLU A 8 54.88 20.25 -28.54
CA GLU A 8 54.86 19.83 -27.13
C GLU A 8 53.88 20.66 -26.25
N ILE A 9 53.23 21.68 -26.81
CA ILE A 9 52.30 22.56 -26.08
C ILE A 9 50.85 22.24 -26.48
N ASP A 10 50.26 21.15 -25.96
CA ASP A 10 48.81 21.05 -25.62
C ASP A 10 48.43 19.69 -24.99
N VAL A 11 49.28 18.66 -25.13
CA VAL A 11 48.94 17.29 -24.68
C VAL A 11 48.76 17.23 -23.16
N ASP A 12 49.64 17.87 -22.38
CA ASP A 12 49.55 17.92 -20.92
C ASP A 12 48.29 18.69 -20.44
N SER A 13 47.91 19.78 -21.11
CA SER A 13 46.70 20.56 -20.78
C SER A 13 45.42 19.75 -21.05
N SER A 14 45.39 19.01 -22.16
CA SER A 14 44.32 18.09 -22.51
C SER A 14 44.23 16.90 -21.53
N GLU A 15 45.36 16.31 -21.14
CA GLU A 15 45.43 15.24 -20.16
C GLU A 15 45.02 15.69 -18.75
N GLN A 16 45.47 16.86 -18.31
CA GLN A 16 45.07 17.47 -17.04
C GLN A 16 43.56 17.70 -16.99
N ARG A 17 42.97 18.24 -18.08
CA ARG A 17 41.52 18.41 -18.21
C ARG A 17 40.78 17.08 -18.16
N ARG A 18 41.25 16.07 -18.89
CA ARG A 18 40.67 14.71 -18.86
C ARG A 18 40.71 14.11 -17.46
N ASN A 19 41.84 14.24 -16.75
CA ASN A 19 42.03 13.74 -15.39
C ASN A 19 41.16 14.48 -14.36
N PHE A 20 40.94 15.78 -14.55
CA PHE A 20 40.02 16.57 -13.73
C PHE A 20 38.57 16.09 -13.90
N LEU A 21 38.12 15.94 -15.14
CA LEU A 21 36.77 15.46 -15.45
C LEU A 21 36.52 14.04 -14.93
N GLU A 22 37.52 13.15 -15.05
CA GLU A 22 37.44 11.79 -14.50
C GLU A 22 37.35 11.79 -12.96
N ARG A 23 38.11 12.65 -12.28
CA ARG A 23 38.00 12.84 -10.82
C ARG A 23 36.58 13.26 -10.43
N LYS A 24 36.05 14.29 -11.07
CA LYS A 24 34.68 14.77 -10.85
C LYS A 24 33.65 13.65 -11.06
N ARG A 25 33.77 12.88 -12.14
CA ARG A 25 32.88 11.73 -12.41
C ARG A 25 32.93 10.69 -11.29
N ARG A 26 34.12 10.38 -10.79
CA ARG A 26 34.31 9.41 -9.69
C ARG A 26 33.69 9.90 -8.38
N ASP A 27 33.79 11.19 -8.09
CA ASP A 27 33.20 11.78 -6.88
C ASP A 27 31.67 11.84 -6.98
N ASP A 28 31.12 12.22 -8.13
CA ASP A 28 29.66 12.15 -8.38
C ASP A 28 29.14 10.72 -8.21
N LEU A 29 29.86 9.72 -8.75
CA LEU A 29 29.49 8.32 -8.60
C LEU A 29 29.55 7.87 -7.13
N ARG A 30 30.57 8.31 -6.38
CA ARG A 30 30.71 8.00 -4.95
C ARG A 30 29.52 8.55 -4.16
N SER A 31 29.14 9.80 -4.40
CA SER A 31 27.99 10.43 -3.77
C SER A 31 26.69 9.69 -4.09
N ARG A 32 26.49 9.24 -5.34
CA ARG A 32 25.32 8.43 -5.73
C ARG A 32 25.28 7.08 -5.01
N PHE A 33 26.42 6.40 -4.87
CA PHE A 33 26.50 5.15 -4.08
C PHE A 33 26.20 5.38 -2.60
N GLN A 34 26.65 6.50 -2.05
CA GLN A 34 26.39 6.88 -0.67
C GLN A 34 24.90 7.15 -0.44
N ALA A 35 24.26 7.92 -1.31
CA ALA A 35 22.81 8.17 -1.25
C ALA A 35 22.01 6.87 -1.38
N LEU A 36 22.34 5.99 -2.34
CA LEU A 36 21.66 4.70 -2.50
C LEU A 36 21.77 3.84 -1.25
N ARG A 37 22.94 3.83 -0.61
CA ARG A 37 23.19 3.06 0.60
C ARG A 37 22.34 3.54 1.78
N GLU A 38 22.11 4.84 1.90
CA GLU A 38 21.29 5.44 2.97
C GLU A 38 19.82 5.02 2.88
N GLU A 39 19.32 4.77 1.67
CA GLU A 39 17.95 4.28 1.42
C GLU A 39 17.74 2.79 1.76
N ILE A 40 18.82 2.03 1.93
CA ILE A 40 18.76 0.58 2.14
C ILE A 40 18.85 0.27 3.64
N PRO A 41 17.79 -0.32 4.25
CA PRO A 41 17.82 -0.71 5.65
C PRO A 41 18.98 -1.66 5.96
N GLY A 42 19.64 -1.44 7.09
CA GLY A 42 20.78 -2.26 7.53
C GLY A 42 22.12 -1.92 6.87
N LEU A 43 22.13 -1.08 5.82
CA LEU A 43 23.37 -0.63 5.19
C LEU A 43 23.78 0.80 5.59
N SER A 44 22.97 1.62 6.25
CA SER A 44 23.38 2.99 6.61
C SER A 44 24.53 3.05 7.64
N VAL A 45 24.70 2.00 8.47
CA VAL A 45 25.62 2.02 9.63
C VAL A 45 27.09 1.72 9.29
N SER A 46 27.37 0.94 8.25
CA SER A 46 28.69 0.33 8.02
C SER A 46 29.59 1.07 7.01
N SER A 47 30.15 2.24 7.32
CA SER A 47 30.89 3.13 6.39
C SER A 47 31.76 2.49 5.27
N LYS A 48 32.26 1.26 5.44
CA LYS A 48 33.05 0.47 4.47
C LYS A 48 32.29 -0.55 3.58
N THR A 49 30.96 -0.48 3.44
CA THR A 49 30.21 -1.38 2.54
C THR A 49 30.64 -1.26 1.08
N SER A 50 30.91 -2.39 0.42
CA SER A 50 31.39 -2.42 -0.97
C SER A 50 30.30 -2.03 -1.97
N LYS A 51 30.70 -1.48 -3.13
CA LYS A 51 29.77 -1.11 -4.23
C LYS A 51 28.90 -2.29 -4.67
N VAL A 52 29.49 -3.48 -4.79
CA VAL A 52 28.76 -4.69 -5.19
C VAL A 52 27.73 -5.09 -4.14
N ALA A 53 28.06 -4.97 -2.85
CA ALA A 53 27.11 -5.25 -1.77
C ALA A 53 25.94 -4.26 -1.78
N ILE A 54 26.20 -2.96 -1.99
CA ILE A 54 25.14 -1.93 -2.13
C ILE A 54 24.18 -2.31 -3.26
N LEU A 55 24.70 -2.67 -4.44
CA LEU A 55 23.86 -3.04 -5.59
C LEU A 55 23.04 -4.29 -5.32
N LYS A 56 23.66 -5.36 -4.78
CA LYS A 56 22.95 -6.61 -4.45
C LYS A 56 21.82 -6.36 -3.45
N GLN A 57 22.10 -5.62 -2.37
CA GLN A 57 21.10 -5.36 -1.34
C GLN A 57 20.00 -4.42 -1.85
N ALA A 58 20.33 -3.44 -2.70
CA ALA A 58 19.34 -2.56 -3.33
C ALA A 58 18.33 -3.37 -4.14
N THR A 59 18.82 -4.30 -4.97
CA THR A 59 17.95 -5.18 -5.77
C THR A 59 17.08 -6.06 -4.89
N GLU A 60 17.65 -6.68 -3.86
CA GLU A 60 16.90 -7.51 -2.92
C GLU A 60 15.82 -6.69 -2.19
N TYR A 61 16.18 -5.51 -1.70
CA TYR A 61 15.26 -4.63 -0.99
C TYR A 61 14.11 -4.15 -1.89
N LEU A 62 14.39 -3.83 -3.15
CA LEU A 62 13.36 -3.46 -4.12
C LEU A 62 12.35 -4.60 -4.35
N LEU A 63 12.84 -5.84 -4.49
CA LEU A 63 11.96 -7.01 -4.63
C LEU A 63 11.08 -7.21 -3.40
N GLN A 64 11.64 -7.05 -2.20
CA GLN A 64 10.89 -7.12 -0.94
C GLN A 64 9.83 -6.01 -0.85
N LEU A 65 10.17 -4.78 -1.22
CA LEU A 65 9.23 -3.65 -1.25
C LEU A 65 8.06 -3.93 -2.20
N HIS A 66 8.32 -4.43 -3.40
CA HIS A 66 7.25 -4.81 -4.33
C HIS A 66 6.35 -5.91 -3.78
N ALA A 67 6.92 -6.93 -3.13
CA ALA A 67 6.13 -7.99 -2.49
C ALA A 67 5.26 -7.43 -1.35
N ARG A 68 5.82 -6.55 -0.51
CA ARG A 68 5.09 -5.86 0.56
C ARG A 68 3.97 -4.99 0.02
N GLN A 69 4.22 -4.20 -1.02
CA GLN A 69 3.24 -3.35 -1.66
C GLN A 69 2.05 -4.16 -2.19
N ARG A 70 2.32 -5.29 -2.87
CA ARG A 70 1.26 -6.19 -3.36
C ARG A 70 0.41 -6.75 -2.21
N ARG A 71 1.05 -7.21 -1.13
CA ARG A 71 0.35 -7.73 0.06
C ARG A 71 -0.54 -6.67 0.70
N GLN A 72 0.01 -5.49 0.96
CA GLN A 72 -0.73 -4.37 1.55
C GLN A 72 -1.90 -3.92 0.66
N ALA A 73 -1.72 -3.90 -0.67
CA ALA A 73 -2.79 -3.59 -1.60
C ALA A 73 -3.92 -4.64 -1.54
N GLN A 74 -3.58 -5.93 -1.43
CA GLN A 74 -4.56 -7.01 -1.29
C GLN A 74 -5.33 -6.91 0.03
N GLU A 75 -4.64 -6.66 1.14
CA GLU A 75 -5.25 -6.45 2.46
C GLU A 75 -6.20 -5.26 2.45
N LYS A 76 -5.77 -4.13 1.88
CA LYS A 76 -6.62 -2.94 1.72
C LYS A 76 -7.89 -3.24 0.92
N ARG A 77 -7.79 -4.03 -0.17
CA ARG A 77 -8.95 -4.46 -0.95
C ARG A 77 -9.90 -5.34 -0.14
N LYS A 78 -9.38 -6.33 0.60
CA LYS A 78 -10.17 -7.21 1.48
C LYS A 78 -10.91 -6.41 2.55
N LEU A 79 -10.23 -5.49 3.22
CA LEU A 79 -10.82 -4.64 4.26
C LEU A 79 -11.92 -3.73 3.69
N LYS A 80 -11.70 -3.12 2.52
CA LYS A 80 -12.73 -2.32 1.83
C LYS A 80 -13.95 -3.15 1.45
N ALA A 81 -13.76 -4.36 0.93
CA ALA A 81 -14.88 -5.26 0.60
C ALA A 81 -15.68 -5.63 1.86
N LYS A 82 -14.99 -5.95 2.97
CA LYS A 82 -15.63 -6.25 4.26
C LYS A 82 -16.41 -5.03 4.79
N GLN A 83 -15.82 -3.85 4.72
CA GLN A 83 -16.48 -2.61 5.12
C GLN A 83 -17.77 -2.38 4.31
N GLN A 84 -17.72 -2.52 2.98
CA GLN A 84 -18.89 -2.38 2.12
C GLN A 84 -19.97 -3.41 2.44
N GLN A 85 -19.58 -4.66 2.72
CA GLN A 85 -20.53 -5.71 3.11
C GLN A 85 -21.22 -5.38 4.44
N LEU A 86 -20.48 -4.89 5.44
CA LEU A 86 -21.05 -4.50 6.72
C LEU A 86 -22.01 -3.31 6.59
N LEU A 87 -21.63 -2.29 5.80
CA LEU A 87 -22.51 -1.16 5.53
C LEU A 87 -23.81 -1.60 4.85
N ARG A 88 -23.74 -2.50 3.86
CA ARG A 88 -24.96 -3.07 3.25
C ARG A 88 -25.84 -3.77 4.27
N ARG A 89 -25.26 -4.54 5.19
CA ARG A 89 -26.04 -5.24 6.24
C ARG A 89 -26.75 -4.28 7.18
N ILE A 90 -26.10 -3.18 7.55
CA ILE A 90 -26.70 -2.13 8.38
C ILE A 90 -27.88 -1.49 7.62
N ILE A 91 -27.65 -1.03 6.39
CA ILE A 91 -28.70 -0.42 5.56
C ILE A 91 -29.87 -1.38 5.34
N ASP A 92 -29.60 -2.64 4.99
CA ASP A 92 -30.64 -3.66 4.79
C ASP A 92 -31.46 -3.89 6.07
N SER A 93 -30.81 -3.84 7.25
CA SER A 93 -31.48 -4.00 8.54
C SER A 93 -32.35 -2.78 8.90
N GLU A 94 -31.87 -1.57 8.62
CA GLU A 94 -32.60 -0.32 8.83
C GLU A 94 -33.85 -0.26 7.92
N ILE A 95 -33.70 -0.60 6.64
CA ILE A 95 -34.81 -0.65 5.68
C ILE A 95 -35.83 -1.73 6.08
N ARG A 96 -35.36 -2.92 6.50
CA ARG A 96 -36.24 -4.00 6.95
C ARG A 96 -37.07 -3.57 8.15
N CYS A 97 -36.43 -2.96 9.15
CA CYS A 97 -37.10 -2.45 10.34
C CYS A 97 -38.14 -1.37 10.00
N PHE A 98 -37.80 -0.44 9.11
CA PHE A 98 -38.72 0.62 8.68
C PHE A 98 -39.92 0.09 7.88
N LYS A 99 -39.70 -0.89 6.99
CA LYS A 99 -40.79 -1.56 6.25
C LYS A 99 -41.70 -2.35 7.17
N THR A 100 -41.17 -3.09 8.13
CA THR A 100 -41.99 -3.82 9.10
C THR A 100 -42.81 -2.88 9.98
N ILE A 101 -42.26 -1.75 10.41
CA ILE A 101 -42.99 -0.75 11.23
C ILE A 101 -44.07 -0.02 10.42
N LYS A 102 -43.84 0.28 9.13
CA LYS A 102 -44.88 0.87 8.26
C LYS A 102 -46.00 -0.10 7.91
N ILE A 103 -45.69 -1.38 7.66
CA ILE A 103 -46.71 -2.40 7.37
C ILE A 103 -47.64 -2.60 8.58
N SER A 104 -47.10 -2.62 9.81
CA SER A 104 -47.92 -2.71 11.02
C SER A 104 -48.73 -1.44 11.33
N PHE A 105 -48.41 -0.29 10.73
CA PHE A 105 -49.21 0.95 10.83
C PHE A 105 -50.22 1.13 9.68
N SER A 106 -50.00 0.53 8.50
CA SER A 106 -50.83 0.76 7.31
C SER A 106 -51.88 -0.34 7.02
N ASP A 107 -51.78 -1.55 7.60
CA ASP A 107 -52.85 -2.55 7.50
C ASP A 107 -53.26 -3.11 8.88
N PRO A 108 -54.19 -2.45 9.60
CA PRO A 108 -54.80 -2.96 10.83
C PRO A 108 -55.66 -4.23 10.64
N SER A 109 -55.97 -4.61 9.40
CA SER A 109 -56.90 -5.69 9.04
C SER A 109 -56.31 -7.11 9.11
N LEU A 110 -54.98 -7.24 9.22
CA LEU A 110 -54.28 -8.53 9.35
C LEU A 110 -54.17 -9.02 10.81
N CYS A 111 -54.55 -8.20 11.79
CA CYS A 111 -54.67 -8.60 13.19
C CYS A 111 -56.15 -8.80 13.54
N VAL A 112 -56.75 -9.89 13.06
CA VAL A 112 -57.99 -10.41 13.65
C VAL A 112 -57.59 -11.57 14.55
N PRO A 113 -57.52 -11.38 15.88
CA PRO A 113 -57.57 -12.54 16.77
C PRO A 113 -58.93 -13.19 16.53
N ALA A 114 -58.91 -14.38 15.92
CA ALA A 114 -60.09 -15.22 15.75
C ALA A 114 -60.57 -15.69 17.13
N VAL A 115 -61.33 -14.83 17.83
CA VAL A 115 -62.07 -15.21 19.03
C VAL A 115 -63.42 -15.73 18.55
N LYS A 116 -63.50 -17.05 18.36
CA LYS A 116 -64.80 -17.72 18.19
C LYS A 116 -65.58 -17.58 19.50
N ALA A 117 -66.70 -16.87 19.40
CA ALA A 117 -67.75 -16.83 20.40
C ALA A 117 -68.52 -18.16 20.43
N GLU A 118 -69.27 -18.34 21.53
CA GLU A 118 -70.24 -19.40 21.84
C GLU A 118 -69.64 -20.67 22.50
N ARG A 119 -70.18 -21.22 23.58
CA ARG A 119 -71.47 -21.05 24.27
C ARG A 119 -71.31 -21.58 25.70
N GLY A 120 -72.03 -21.00 26.66
CA GLY A 120 -72.03 -21.49 28.05
C GLY A 120 -72.76 -22.83 28.23
N SER A 121 -72.29 -23.61 29.19
CA SER A 121 -73.06 -24.46 30.11
C SER A 121 -72.05 -24.88 31.20
N SER A 122 -72.15 -24.37 32.44
CA SER A 122 -73.00 -24.95 33.48
C SER A 122 -72.87 -26.47 33.54
N LEU A 123 -72.03 -27.00 34.44
CA LEU A 123 -72.47 -27.70 35.64
C LEU A 123 -71.27 -28.17 36.48
N ASP A 124 -71.58 -28.32 37.76
CA ASP A 124 -70.78 -28.76 38.88
C ASP A 124 -70.09 -30.14 38.74
N ILE A 125 -69.20 -30.38 39.71
CA ILE A 125 -69.05 -31.63 40.51
C ILE A 125 -67.65 -32.29 40.48
N TYR A 126 -67.13 -32.41 41.73
CA TYR A 126 -66.02 -33.18 42.31
C TYR A 126 -64.57 -32.75 42.02
#